data_AF-A0A5C4Y360-F1
#
_entry.id   AF-A0A5C4Y360-F1
#
_cell.length_a   1.000
_cell.length_b   1.000
_cell.length_c   1.000
_cell.angle_alpha   90.00
_cell.angle_beta   90.00
_cell.angle_gamma   90.00
#
_symmetry.space_group_name_H-M   'P 1'
#
loop_
_entity.id
_entity.type
_entity.pdbx_description
1 polymer ?
#
loop_
_entity_poly.entity_id
_entity_poly.type
_entity_poly.pdbx_seq_one_letter_code
_entity_poly.pdbx_strand_id
1 'polypeptide(L)'
;MSRHRAPSSVTRRGALVAGAAWVAGAFAASSGLGGRWGATAAPSAAPAEALAAAQVPPTPAGTPSTPPTASPTTATATASATFDRTAHSTGEASSPWVVVNKQHPIVPADYEPAQVVRVAGELVSAVAAPDLEALLAHSRDDGVALTLVSGFRTHEYQEQVHRRSVARNGQAGADRYSARAGYSEHQTGLAVDFSSADGSATLSPRFGETDEGLWLAEHAGAHGWLLRYTEADQAVTGYNPEPWHFRWVGVELVAAMAAAGTPTLEQFFGVSGGPDYA
;
A
#
# COMPACT_ATOMS: atom_id res chain seq x y z
N MET A 1 -39.06 40.72 -34.57
CA MET A 1 -39.62 39.52 -33.89
C MET A 1 -38.46 38.72 -33.31
N SER A 2 -38.09 38.97 -32.05
CA SER A 2 -36.98 38.26 -31.41
C SER A 2 -37.51 37.13 -30.54
N ARG A 3 -36.97 35.91 -30.69
CA ARG A 3 -37.12 34.83 -29.72
C ARG A 3 -35.76 34.19 -29.48
N HIS A 4 -35.19 34.45 -28.31
CA HIS A 4 -34.01 33.76 -27.82
C HIS A 4 -34.26 32.26 -27.71
N ARG A 5 -33.22 31.46 -27.98
CA ARG A 5 -33.16 30.05 -27.55
C ARG A 5 -31.83 29.84 -26.82
N ALA A 6 -31.91 29.42 -25.57
CA ALA A 6 -30.75 29.19 -24.72
C ALA A 6 -30.03 27.87 -25.09
N PRO A 7 -28.73 27.74 -24.79
CA PRO A 7 -28.02 26.47 -24.92
C PRO A 7 -28.39 25.54 -23.76
N SER A 8 -28.85 24.33 -24.08
CA SER A 8 -29.09 23.27 -23.08
C SER A 8 -27.80 22.54 -22.77
N SER A 9 -27.33 22.64 -21.53
CA SER A 9 -26.18 21.88 -21.02
C SER A 9 -26.53 20.40 -20.84
N VAL A 10 -25.69 19.51 -21.38
CA VAL A 10 -25.77 18.07 -21.10
C VAL A 10 -24.93 17.75 -19.87
N THR A 11 -25.60 17.56 -18.74
CA THR A 11 -24.95 17.16 -17.48
C THR A 11 -24.65 15.67 -17.51
N ARG A 12 -23.37 15.27 -17.65
CA ARG A 12 -22.96 13.88 -17.38
C ARG A 12 -23.10 13.61 -15.88
N ARG A 13 -24.04 12.74 -15.50
CA ARG A 13 -24.06 12.11 -14.17
C ARG A 13 -22.98 11.03 -14.14
N GLY A 14 -21.80 11.36 -13.61
CA GLY A 14 -20.87 10.35 -13.11
C GLY A 14 -21.44 9.74 -11.83
N ALA A 15 -21.38 8.42 -11.70
CA ALA A 15 -21.68 7.76 -10.43
C ALA A 15 -20.51 7.98 -9.47
N LEU A 16 -20.78 8.59 -8.33
CA LEU A 16 -19.81 8.70 -7.23
C LEU A 16 -19.75 7.35 -6.50
N VAL A 17 -18.67 6.61 -6.70
CA VAL A 17 -18.22 5.64 -5.69
C VAL A 17 -17.59 6.46 -4.57
N ALA A 18 -18.05 6.25 -3.34
CA ALA A 18 -17.57 6.99 -2.18
C ALA A 18 -16.19 6.45 -1.75
N GLY A 19 -15.14 6.94 -2.37
CA GLY A 19 -13.78 6.78 -1.84
C GLY A 19 -13.66 7.51 -0.50
N ALA A 20 -13.19 6.81 0.53
CA ALA A 20 -12.88 7.42 1.81
C ALA A 20 -11.63 8.31 1.64
N ALA A 21 -11.84 9.63 1.61
CA ALA A 21 -10.76 10.58 1.40
C ALA A 21 -9.85 10.66 2.63
N TRP A 22 -8.64 10.13 2.51
CA TRP A 22 -7.55 10.47 3.43
C TRP A 22 -7.17 11.94 3.22
N VAL A 23 -7.16 12.72 4.31
CA VAL A 23 -6.90 14.16 4.25
C VAL A 23 -5.40 14.41 4.11
N ALA A 24 -4.93 14.54 2.87
CA ALA A 24 -3.59 15.02 2.58
C ALA A 24 -3.45 16.50 3.01
N GLY A 25 -2.65 16.75 4.06
CA GLY A 25 -2.35 18.10 4.54
C GLY A 25 -1.40 18.83 3.59
N ALA A 26 -1.84 19.95 3.01
CA ALA A 26 -1.04 20.72 2.07
C ALA A 26 0.10 21.50 2.76
N PHE A 27 1.34 21.31 2.30
CA PHE A 27 2.47 22.16 2.64
C PHE A 27 2.77 23.16 1.51
N ALA A 28 2.91 24.45 1.87
CA ALA A 28 3.19 25.51 0.93
C ALA A 28 4.71 25.65 0.68
N ALA A 29 5.15 25.51 -0.57
CA ALA A 29 6.54 25.72 -0.97
C ALA A 29 6.86 27.21 -1.13
N SER A 30 7.79 27.73 -0.33
CA SER A 30 8.36 29.08 -0.48
C SER A 30 9.49 29.08 -1.52
N SER A 31 9.46 30.05 -2.43
CA SER A 31 10.40 30.11 -3.56
C SER A 31 11.79 30.62 -3.16
N GLY A 32 12.85 29.97 -3.68
CA GLY A 32 14.25 30.36 -3.51
C GLY A 32 15.00 30.41 -4.85
N LEU A 33 15.81 31.45 -5.06
CA LEU A 33 16.44 31.80 -6.35
C LEU A 33 17.71 30.98 -6.68
N GLY A 34 17.91 30.71 -7.97
CA GLY A 34 19.17 31.06 -8.65
C GLY A 34 20.07 29.91 -9.15
N GLY A 35 20.41 29.94 -10.44
CA GLY A 35 21.46 29.06 -11.02
C GLY A 35 21.41 28.93 -12.55
N ARG A 36 21.95 29.92 -13.28
CA ARG A 36 22.09 29.83 -14.76
C ARG A 36 23.39 29.09 -15.12
N TRP A 37 23.28 27.97 -15.83
CA TRP A 37 24.38 27.39 -16.61
C TRP A 37 23.88 27.06 -18.02
N GLY A 38 24.66 27.40 -19.05
CA GLY A 38 24.25 27.32 -20.45
C GLY A 38 24.76 26.06 -21.14
N ALA A 39 24.03 25.61 -22.16
CA ALA A 39 24.45 24.55 -23.08
C ALA A 39 24.24 25.00 -24.53
N THR A 40 25.19 24.70 -25.40
CA THR A 40 25.19 25.07 -26.82
C THR A 40 25.05 23.86 -27.74
N ALA A 41 24.04 23.91 -28.61
CA ALA A 41 23.95 23.33 -29.96
C ALA A 41 24.16 21.80 -30.19
N ALA A 42 23.16 21.18 -30.81
CA ALA A 42 23.25 19.91 -31.57
C ALA A 42 23.84 20.15 -33.00
N PRO A 43 23.90 19.13 -33.89
CA PRO A 43 22.76 18.95 -34.83
C PRO A 43 22.51 17.52 -35.42
N SER A 44 21.35 17.38 -36.10
CA SER A 44 21.04 16.45 -37.22
C SER A 44 21.00 14.92 -36.99
N ALA A 45 20.15 14.12 -37.67
CA ALA A 45 19.03 14.40 -38.59
C ALA A 45 18.04 13.21 -38.66
N ALA A 46 16.82 13.44 -39.17
CA ALA A 46 15.76 12.45 -39.51
C ALA A 46 15.90 12.00 -41.00
N PRO A 47 14.95 11.30 -41.70
CA PRO A 47 13.50 11.02 -41.47
C PRO A 47 13.19 9.48 -41.50
N ALA A 48 12.00 8.90 -41.81
CA ALA A 48 10.72 9.36 -42.37
C ALA A 48 9.53 8.39 -42.08
N GLU A 49 8.29 8.87 -42.33
CA GLU A 49 7.11 8.18 -42.97
C GLU A 49 6.54 6.82 -42.44
N ALA A 50 5.22 6.54 -42.46
CA ALA A 50 4.02 7.35 -42.78
C ALA A 50 2.67 6.72 -42.28
N LEU A 51 1.71 7.61 -41.98
CA LEU A 51 0.23 7.56 -42.20
C LEU A 51 -0.56 6.24 -42.37
N ALA A 52 -1.57 6.04 -41.49
CA ALA A 52 -2.98 5.76 -41.83
C ALA A 52 -3.84 5.82 -40.53
N ALA A 53 -4.73 6.79 -40.29
CA ALA A 53 -6.02 7.06 -40.94
C ALA A 53 -7.15 6.08 -40.56
N ALA A 54 -8.15 6.59 -39.84
CA ALA A 54 -9.29 5.84 -39.28
C ALA A 54 -10.44 5.61 -40.26
N GLN A 55 -11.31 4.63 -39.98
CA GLN A 55 -12.75 4.73 -40.25
C GLN A 55 -13.59 3.73 -39.43
N VAL A 56 -14.76 4.19 -38.98
CA VAL A 56 -15.77 3.43 -38.21
C VAL A 56 -17.07 3.40 -39.01
N PRO A 57 -17.75 2.25 -39.18
CA PRO A 57 -19.07 2.18 -39.79
C PRO A 57 -20.22 2.48 -38.80
N PRO A 58 -21.38 3.01 -39.26
CA PRO A 58 -22.39 3.61 -38.38
C PRO A 58 -23.45 2.64 -37.82
N THR A 59 -24.06 3.06 -36.71
CA THR A 59 -25.23 2.43 -36.07
C THR A 59 -26.55 2.80 -36.77
N PRO A 60 -27.51 1.86 -36.95
CA PRO A 60 -28.89 2.19 -37.31
C PRO A 60 -29.76 2.51 -36.07
N ALA A 61 -30.65 3.49 -36.20
CA ALA A 61 -31.51 3.96 -35.11
C ALA A 61 -32.75 3.07 -34.88
N GLY A 62 -33.20 2.97 -33.62
CA GLY A 62 -34.44 2.32 -33.20
C GLY A 62 -35.24 3.19 -32.22
N THR A 63 -36.55 3.29 -32.48
CA THR A 63 -37.56 4.17 -31.84
C THR A 63 -37.91 3.70 -30.41
N PRO A 64 -38.39 4.58 -29.48
CA PRO A 64 -38.35 4.26 -28.04
C PRO A 64 -39.51 3.40 -27.53
N SER A 65 -39.22 2.56 -26.55
CA SER A 65 -40.22 1.85 -25.72
C SER A 65 -40.29 2.45 -24.32
N THR A 66 -41.51 2.70 -23.84
CA THR A 66 -41.82 3.18 -22.48
C THR A 66 -41.50 2.14 -21.40
N PRO A 67 -41.03 2.55 -20.21
CA PRO A 67 -40.76 1.63 -19.11
C PRO A 67 -42.05 1.19 -18.39
N PRO A 68 -42.20 -0.08 -17.98
CA PRO A 68 -43.20 -0.47 -17.00
C PRO A 68 -42.76 -0.04 -15.59
N THR A 69 -43.66 0.56 -14.83
CA THR A 69 -43.45 0.88 -13.41
C THR A 69 -43.40 -0.41 -12.58
N ALA A 70 -42.21 -0.80 -12.12
CA ALA A 70 -42.05 -1.77 -11.06
C ALA A 70 -42.04 -1.06 -9.70
N SER A 71 -42.92 -1.49 -8.79
CA SER A 71 -42.95 -0.99 -7.40
C SER A 71 -41.69 -1.43 -6.64
N PRO A 72 -41.23 -0.68 -5.62
CA PRO A 72 -40.08 -1.09 -4.82
C PRO A 72 -40.46 -2.30 -3.95
N THR A 73 -40.05 -3.49 -4.38
CA THR A 73 -39.97 -4.63 -3.47
C THR A 73 -38.87 -4.33 -2.46
N THR A 74 -39.24 -4.21 -1.19
CA THR A 74 -38.32 -4.08 -0.07
C THR A 74 -37.40 -5.30 0.00
N ALA A 75 -36.23 -5.22 -0.63
CA ALA A 75 -35.16 -6.17 -0.41
C ALA A 75 -34.61 -5.91 1.00
N THR A 76 -35.08 -6.72 1.96
CA THR A 76 -34.51 -6.80 3.31
C THR A 76 -33.01 -7.01 3.17
N ALA A 77 -32.21 -6.01 3.56
CA ALA A 77 -30.76 -6.12 3.53
C ALA A 77 -30.35 -7.27 4.45
N THR A 78 -29.70 -8.29 3.87
CA THR A 78 -29.15 -9.44 4.58
C THR A 78 -28.24 -8.96 5.70
N ALA A 79 -28.40 -9.53 6.90
CA ALA A 79 -27.54 -9.22 8.03
C ALA A 79 -26.06 -9.44 7.67
N SER A 80 -25.20 -8.46 7.97
CA SER A 80 -23.76 -8.62 7.81
C SER A 80 -23.28 -9.85 8.57
N ALA A 81 -22.61 -10.77 7.87
CA ALA A 81 -21.79 -11.77 8.55
C ALA A 81 -20.71 -11.03 9.35
N THR A 82 -20.65 -11.28 10.65
CA THR A 82 -19.58 -10.75 11.51
C THR A 82 -18.29 -11.46 11.18
N PHE A 83 -17.25 -10.72 10.84
CA PHE A 83 -15.91 -11.26 10.58
C PHE A 83 -15.37 -12.01 11.80
N ASP A 84 -14.90 -13.25 11.60
CA ASP A 84 -14.32 -14.07 12.66
C ASP A 84 -12.86 -13.67 12.93
N ARG A 85 -12.65 -12.90 13.99
CA ARG A 85 -11.31 -12.49 14.45
C ARG A 85 -10.48 -13.63 15.05
N THR A 86 -11.03 -14.84 15.18
CA THR A 86 -10.36 -16.01 15.76
C THR A 86 -9.98 -17.08 14.73
N ALA A 87 -10.28 -16.86 13.45
CA ALA A 87 -9.98 -17.80 12.36
C ALA A 87 -8.48 -18.14 12.22
N HIS A 88 -7.59 -17.22 12.60
CA HIS A 88 -6.14 -17.45 12.70
C HIS A 88 -5.59 -16.88 14.01
N SER A 89 -4.52 -17.50 14.54
CA SER A 89 -3.87 -17.10 15.80
C SER A 89 -3.11 -15.78 15.65
N THR A 90 -3.11 -14.94 16.67
CA THR A 90 -2.26 -13.74 16.72
C THR A 90 -0.88 -13.98 17.35
N GLY A 91 -0.64 -15.16 17.96
CA GLY A 91 0.62 -15.47 18.67
C GLY A 91 1.44 -16.61 18.08
N GLU A 92 0.88 -17.45 17.20
CA GLU A 92 1.62 -18.53 16.54
C GLU A 92 2.44 -17.97 15.37
N ALA A 93 3.76 -18.16 15.38
CA ALA A 93 4.67 -17.56 14.39
C ALA A 93 4.36 -17.93 12.92
N SER A 94 3.73 -19.08 12.68
CA SER A 94 3.29 -19.55 11.36
C SER A 94 1.94 -19.02 10.89
N SER A 95 1.24 -18.26 11.72
CA SER A 95 -0.08 -17.72 11.41
C SER A 95 0.02 -16.52 10.45
N PRO A 96 -0.86 -16.41 9.43
CA PRO A 96 -0.93 -15.22 8.58
C PRO A 96 -1.26 -13.94 9.39
N TRP A 97 -1.95 -14.09 10.53
CA TRP A 97 -2.39 -13.00 11.40
C TRP A 97 -1.52 -12.83 12.65
N VAL A 98 -0.32 -13.45 12.71
CA VAL A 98 0.61 -13.25 13.83
C VAL A 98 0.90 -11.77 14.03
N VAL A 99 0.75 -11.26 15.25
CA VAL A 99 1.11 -9.88 15.59
C VAL A 99 2.49 -9.93 16.22
N VAL A 100 3.49 -9.45 15.49
CA VAL A 100 4.85 -9.30 15.99
C VAL A 100 5.09 -7.82 16.24
N ASN A 101 5.38 -7.48 17.50
CA ASN A 101 5.76 -6.14 17.94
C ASN A 101 6.56 -6.26 19.24
N LYS A 102 6.97 -5.15 19.85
CA LYS A 102 7.82 -5.13 21.06
C LYS A 102 7.24 -5.84 22.30
N GLN A 103 5.94 -6.09 22.33
CA GLN A 103 5.22 -6.81 23.38
C GLN A 103 4.96 -8.29 23.02
N HIS A 104 5.04 -8.65 21.73
CA HIS A 104 4.78 -9.99 21.20
C HIS A 104 5.97 -10.48 20.37
N PRO A 105 6.97 -11.14 20.99
CA PRO A 105 8.07 -11.76 20.25
C PRO A 105 7.59 -12.97 19.45
N ILE A 106 8.33 -13.27 18.39
CA ILE A 106 8.23 -14.52 17.63
C ILE A 106 8.70 -15.68 18.52
N VAL A 107 7.86 -16.72 18.63
CA VAL A 107 8.15 -17.94 19.37
C VAL A 107 7.95 -19.16 18.44
N PRO A 108 8.95 -20.07 18.32
CA PRO A 108 10.29 -19.97 18.90
C PRO A 108 11.14 -18.88 18.21
N ALA A 109 12.17 -18.36 18.89
CA ALA A 109 12.93 -17.20 18.42
C ALA A 109 13.70 -17.43 17.11
N ASP A 110 14.00 -18.70 16.77
CA ASP A 110 14.62 -19.18 15.55
C ASP A 110 13.60 -19.61 14.48
N TYR A 111 12.32 -19.27 14.63
CA TYR A 111 11.29 -19.57 13.63
C TYR A 111 11.65 -19.00 12.26
N GLU A 112 11.51 -19.84 11.23
CA GLU A 112 11.51 -19.46 9.83
C GLU A 112 10.24 -20.01 9.14
N PRO A 113 9.72 -19.34 8.09
CA PRO A 113 8.59 -19.85 7.32
C PRO A 113 8.89 -21.19 6.67
N ALA A 114 7.92 -22.12 6.73
CA ALA A 114 8.06 -23.47 6.17
C ALA A 114 8.42 -23.48 4.66
N GLN A 115 8.06 -22.41 3.94
CA GLN A 115 8.53 -22.16 2.59
C GLN A 115 8.65 -20.65 2.34
N VAL A 116 9.82 -20.22 1.87
CA VAL A 116 10.02 -18.90 1.26
C VAL A 116 10.30 -19.04 -0.24
N VAL A 117 9.85 -18.06 -1.02
CA VAL A 117 10.02 -17.99 -2.48
C VAL A 117 10.57 -16.62 -2.87
N ARG A 118 11.21 -16.52 -4.05
CA ARG A 118 11.79 -15.25 -4.50
C ARG A 118 10.81 -14.47 -5.39
N VAL A 119 10.42 -13.28 -4.95
CA VAL A 119 9.56 -12.35 -5.71
C VAL A 119 10.31 -11.01 -5.85
N ALA A 120 10.41 -10.51 -7.09
CA ALA A 120 11.06 -9.23 -7.42
C ALA A 120 12.49 -9.02 -6.85
N GLY A 121 13.22 -10.11 -6.58
CA GLY A 121 14.59 -10.08 -6.03
C GLY A 121 14.66 -10.48 -4.56
N GLU A 122 13.61 -10.24 -3.77
CA GLU A 122 13.55 -10.54 -2.34
C GLU A 122 12.93 -11.91 -2.04
N LEU A 123 13.21 -12.47 -0.85
CA LEU A 123 12.53 -13.67 -0.36
C LEU A 123 11.26 -13.28 0.39
N VAL A 124 10.15 -13.99 0.20
CA VAL A 124 8.89 -13.80 0.96
C VAL A 124 8.27 -15.14 1.30
N SER A 125 7.42 -15.18 2.32
CA SER A 125 6.66 -16.40 2.66
C SER A 125 5.76 -16.81 1.50
N ALA A 126 5.72 -18.11 1.18
CA ALA A 126 4.98 -18.62 0.02
C ALA A 126 3.47 -18.30 0.05
N VAL A 127 2.89 -18.04 1.22
CA VAL A 127 1.47 -17.66 1.36
C VAL A 127 1.17 -16.22 0.90
N ALA A 128 2.14 -15.31 1.01
CA ALA A 128 2.00 -13.91 0.63
C ALA A 128 2.48 -13.61 -0.80
N ALA A 129 3.21 -14.55 -1.41
CA ALA A 129 3.81 -14.38 -2.74
C ALA A 129 2.81 -14.11 -3.87
N PRO A 130 1.66 -14.83 -3.99
CA PRO A 130 0.70 -14.57 -5.07
C PRO A 130 0.11 -13.16 -5.01
N ASP A 131 -0.18 -12.68 -3.80
CA ASP A 131 -0.74 -11.35 -3.56
C ASP A 131 0.32 -10.25 -3.79
N LEU A 132 1.60 -10.52 -3.51
CA LEU A 132 2.70 -9.62 -3.90
C LEU A 132 2.88 -9.56 -5.41
N GLU A 133 2.82 -10.70 -6.10
CA GLU A 133 2.90 -10.76 -7.56
C GLU A 133 1.73 -10.02 -8.22
N ALA A 134 0.52 -10.15 -7.68
CA ALA A 134 -0.66 -9.40 -8.11
C ALA A 134 -0.51 -7.88 -7.88
N LEU A 135 -0.02 -7.45 -6.71
CA LEU A 135 0.26 -6.04 -6.40
C LEU A 135 1.28 -5.44 -7.39
N LEU A 136 2.36 -6.17 -7.66
CA LEU A 136 3.42 -5.76 -8.60
C LEU A 136 2.96 -5.80 -10.06
N ALA A 137 2.01 -6.67 -10.43
CA ALA A 137 1.41 -6.65 -11.76
C ALA A 137 0.52 -5.42 -11.93
N HIS A 138 -0.38 -5.19 -10.96
CA HIS A 138 -1.28 -4.04 -10.92
C HIS A 138 -0.54 -2.70 -11.00
N SER A 139 0.58 -2.55 -10.28
CA SER A 139 1.38 -1.32 -10.35
C SER A 139 1.91 -1.06 -11.75
N ARG A 140 2.35 -2.10 -12.48
CA ARG A 140 2.88 -1.97 -13.84
C ARG A 140 1.79 -1.62 -14.86
N ASP A 141 0.58 -2.15 -14.68
CA ASP A 141 -0.58 -1.81 -15.51
C ASP A 141 -0.96 -0.32 -15.35
N ASP A 142 -0.81 0.23 -14.14
CA ASP A 142 -0.96 1.67 -13.84
C ASP A 142 0.28 2.52 -14.20
N GLY A 143 1.37 1.91 -14.68
CA GLY A 143 2.62 2.59 -15.05
C GLY A 143 3.58 2.90 -13.89
N VAL A 144 3.32 2.38 -12.69
CA VAL A 144 4.12 2.55 -11.47
C VAL A 144 5.11 1.39 -11.27
N ALA A 145 6.40 1.71 -11.18
CA ALA A 145 7.48 0.72 -11.07
C ALA A 145 7.93 0.51 -9.61
N LEU A 146 7.26 -0.40 -8.90
CA LEU A 146 7.64 -0.73 -7.52
C LEU A 146 8.94 -1.53 -7.43
N THR A 147 9.80 -1.14 -6.48
CA THR A 147 11.08 -1.80 -6.18
C THR A 147 11.07 -2.31 -4.75
N LEU A 148 11.37 -3.59 -4.53
CA LEU A 148 11.58 -4.16 -3.19
C LEU A 148 13.06 -4.03 -2.78
N VAL A 149 13.29 -3.77 -1.49
CA VAL A 149 14.63 -3.64 -0.89
C VAL A 149 14.85 -4.51 0.35
N SER A 150 13.79 -5.10 0.91
CA SER A 150 13.90 -6.19 1.89
C SER A 150 12.64 -7.05 1.91
N GLY A 151 12.81 -8.36 2.06
CA GLY A 151 11.74 -9.30 2.41
C GLY A 151 12.07 -10.05 3.70
N PHE A 152 12.04 -11.38 3.64
CA PHE A 152 12.34 -12.28 4.74
C PHE A 152 13.75 -12.06 5.32
N ARG A 153 13.84 -12.01 6.65
CA ARG A 153 15.10 -11.85 7.41
C ARG A 153 15.18 -12.90 8.52
N THR A 154 16.23 -13.72 8.54
CA THR A 154 16.48 -14.65 9.66
C THR A 154 16.72 -13.89 10.96
N HIS A 155 16.58 -14.58 12.10
CA HIS A 155 16.86 -14.02 13.43
C HIS A 155 18.28 -13.42 13.53
N GLU A 156 19.30 -14.15 13.05
CA GLU A 156 20.71 -13.74 13.07
C GLU A 156 20.98 -12.56 12.14
N TYR A 157 20.27 -12.49 11.00
CA TYR A 157 20.39 -11.33 10.13
C TYR A 157 19.75 -10.09 10.77
N GLN A 158 18.60 -10.25 11.44
CA GLN A 158 17.96 -9.17 12.18
C GLN A 158 18.83 -8.65 13.34
N GLU A 159 19.52 -9.53 14.07
CA GLU A 159 20.49 -9.14 15.10
C GLU A 159 21.59 -8.23 14.50
N GLN A 160 22.13 -8.61 13.33
CA GLN A 160 23.13 -7.80 12.64
C GLN A 160 22.58 -6.46 12.15
N VAL A 161 21.33 -6.41 11.66
CA VAL A 161 20.64 -5.15 11.27
C VAL A 161 20.51 -4.24 12.50
N HIS A 162 19.97 -4.77 13.61
CA HIS A 162 19.79 -3.99 14.84
C HIS A 162 21.13 -3.50 15.39
N ARG A 163 22.16 -4.34 15.45
CA ARG A 163 23.52 -3.95 15.88
C ARG A 163 24.12 -2.83 15.01
N ARG A 164 23.91 -2.86 13.69
CA ARG A 164 24.31 -1.76 12.79
C ARG A 164 23.50 -0.48 13.03
N SER A 165 22.23 -0.59 13.41
CA SER A 165 21.41 0.56 13.80
C SER A 165 21.89 1.17 15.13
N VAL A 166 22.16 0.35 16.16
CA VAL A 166 22.69 0.79 17.46
C VAL A 166 24.05 1.50 17.30
N ALA A 167 24.95 0.97 16.47
CA ALA A 167 26.24 1.59 16.19
C ALA A 167 26.14 2.97 15.50
N ARG A 168 25.05 3.25 14.78
CA ARG A 168 24.81 4.52 14.07
C ARG A 168 23.98 5.52 14.89
N ASN A 169 22.98 5.03 15.61
CA ASN A 169 21.90 5.83 16.18
C ASN A 169 21.85 5.79 17.73
N GLY A 170 22.70 4.97 18.37
CA GLY A 170 22.55 4.59 19.78
C GLY A 170 21.35 3.68 20.03
N GLN A 171 21.26 3.09 21.23
CA GLN A 171 20.19 2.13 21.56
C GLN A 171 18.79 2.73 21.40
N ALA A 172 18.55 3.88 22.03
CA ALA A 172 17.24 4.56 22.00
C ALA A 172 16.83 5.10 20.62
N GLY A 173 17.79 5.31 19.70
CA GLY A 173 17.52 5.65 18.31
C GLY A 173 17.25 4.40 17.46
N ALA A 174 17.99 3.31 17.70
CA ALA A 174 17.80 2.03 17.02
C ALA A 174 16.44 1.40 17.35
N ASP A 175 16.03 1.38 18.62
CA ASP A 175 14.77 0.80 19.07
C ASP A 175 13.52 1.52 18.52
N ARG A 176 13.65 2.66 17.83
CA ARG A 176 12.52 3.37 17.17
C ARG A 176 12.21 2.90 15.73
N TYR A 177 13.22 2.40 15.02
CA TYR A 177 13.18 2.07 13.58
C TYR A 177 13.71 0.67 13.25
N SER A 178 14.29 -0.03 14.22
CA SER A 178 14.90 -1.34 14.00
C SER A 178 14.50 -2.25 15.14
N ALA A 179 13.52 -3.12 14.88
CA ALA A 179 13.20 -4.23 15.74
C ALA A 179 14.45 -4.99 16.20
N ARG A 180 14.44 -5.46 17.45
CA ARG A 180 15.40 -6.46 17.93
C ARG A 180 15.16 -7.81 17.23
N ALA A 181 16.14 -8.70 17.26
CA ALA A 181 15.96 -10.07 16.75
C ALA A 181 14.82 -10.77 17.52
N GLY A 182 13.98 -11.54 16.82
CA GLY A 182 12.74 -12.11 17.37
C GLY A 182 11.55 -11.13 17.48
N TYR A 183 11.73 -9.83 17.20
CA TYR A 183 10.67 -8.81 17.26
C TYR A 183 10.38 -8.15 15.90
N SER A 184 10.90 -8.72 14.81
CA SER A 184 10.81 -8.17 13.45
C SER A 184 9.82 -8.96 12.60
N GLU A 185 8.80 -8.29 12.05
CA GLU A 185 7.84 -8.94 11.15
C GLU A 185 8.50 -9.58 9.92
N HIS A 186 9.66 -9.10 9.47
CA HIS A 186 10.40 -9.71 8.36
C HIS A 186 10.79 -11.17 8.62
N GLN A 187 10.93 -11.59 9.87
CA GLN A 187 11.21 -12.99 10.19
C GLN A 187 10.01 -13.91 9.92
N THR A 188 8.79 -13.37 9.81
CA THR A 188 7.61 -14.12 9.35
C THR A 188 7.57 -14.30 7.82
N GLY A 189 8.40 -13.55 7.08
CA GLY A 189 8.32 -13.45 5.62
C GLY A 189 7.03 -12.81 5.09
N LEU A 190 6.19 -12.24 5.97
CA LEU A 190 4.94 -11.52 5.62
C LEU A 190 5.13 -10.00 5.55
N ALA A 191 6.33 -9.49 5.80
CA ALA A 191 6.67 -8.07 5.65
C ALA A 191 7.65 -7.84 4.51
N VAL A 192 7.46 -6.75 3.78
CA VAL A 192 8.35 -6.27 2.71
C VAL A 192 8.61 -4.77 2.84
N ASP A 193 9.82 -4.36 2.48
CA ASP A 193 10.22 -2.96 2.36
C ASP A 193 10.30 -2.56 0.89
N PHE A 194 9.68 -1.45 0.53
CA PHE A 194 9.77 -0.84 -0.81
C PHE A 194 10.75 0.35 -0.88
N SER A 195 11.07 0.77 -2.10
CA SER A 195 11.82 2.00 -2.40
C SER A 195 11.34 2.63 -3.70
N SER A 196 11.64 3.91 -3.90
CA SER A 196 11.51 4.59 -5.19
C SER A 196 12.38 3.89 -6.25
N ALA A 197 11.94 3.91 -7.50
CA ALA A 197 12.61 3.23 -8.62
C ALA A 197 14.03 3.78 -8.91
N ASP A 198 14.31 5.02 -8.52
CA ASP A 198 15.63 5.66 -8.61
C ASP A 198 16.52 5.42 -7.37
N GLY A 199 15.99 4.77 -6.33
CA GLY A 199 16.64 4.51 -5.05
C GLY A 199 16.82 5.75 -4.15
N SER A 200 16.43 6.95 -4.58
CA SER A 200 16.67 8.21 -3.84
C SER A 200 15.90 8.33 -2.52
N ALA A 201 14.83 7.54 -2.36
CA ALA A 201 14.00 7.46 -1.16
C ALA A 201 14.10 6.10 -0.42
N THR A 202 15.16 5.32 -0.64
CA THR A 202 15.35 4.00 0.01
C THR A 202 15.26 4.09 1.54
N LEU A 203 14.32 3.36 2.16
CA LEU A 203 14.12 3.27 3.61
C LEU A 203 14.09 4.66 4.30
N SER A 204 13.35 5.59 3.70
CA SER A 204 13.32 7.01 4.05
C SER A 204 11.88 7.54 4.11
N PRO A 205 11.53 8.46 5.04
CA PRO A 205 10.19 9.04 5.11
C PRO A 205 9.72 9.68 3.79
N ARG A 206 10.66 10.16 2.97
CA ARG A 206 10.39 10.70 1.62
C ARG A 206 9.74 9.71 0.66
N PHE A 207 9.81 8.40 0.93
CA PHE A 207 9.16 7.41 0.07
C PHE A 207 7.63 7.61 0.04
N GLY A 208 7.02 8.02 1.15
CA GLY A 208 5.59 8.34 1.18
C GLY A 208 5.19 9.59 0.39
N GLU A 209 6.16 10.34 -0.14
CA GLU A 209 5.96 11.52 -0.99
C GLU A 209 6.19 11.21 -2.48
N THR A 210 6.64 9.99 -2.84
CA THR A 210 6.87 9.60 -4.24
C THR A 210 5.62 8.98 -4.85
N ASP A 211 5.55 8.93 -6.18
CA ASP A 211 4.44 8.32 -6.91
C ASP A 211 4.26 6.83 -6.51
N GLU A 212 5.35 6.10 -6.26
CA GLU A 212 5.31 4.71 -5.80
C GLU A 212 4.72 4.56 -4.39
N GLY A 213 5.13 5.40 -3.44
CA GLY A 213 4.64 5.34 -2.07
C GLY A 213 3.18 5.78 -1.93
N LEU A 214 2.79 6.82 -2.68
CA LEU A 214 1.39 7.27 -2.77
C LEU A 214 0.50 6.20 -3.41
N TRP A 215 0.95 5.59 -4.52
CA TRP A 215 0.21 4.52 -5.19
C TRP A 215 0.05 3.30 -4.27
N LEU A 216 1.11 2.89 -3.54
CA LEU A 216 1.03 1.80 -2.57
C LEU A 216 0.04 2.10 -1.43
N ALA A 217 0.06 3.32 -0.88
CA ALA A 217 -0.86 3.70 0.20
C ALA A 217 -2.35 3.61 -0.21
N GLU A 218 -2.66 3.79 -1.50
CA GLU A 218 -4.02 3.64 -2.05
C GLU A 218 -4.36 2.18 -2.44
N HIS A 219 -3.43 1.46 -3.06
CA HIS A 219 -3.74 0.19 -3.74
C HIS A 219 -3.30 -1.08 -2.99
N ALA A 220 -2.32 -1.02 -2.08
CA ALA A 220 -1.76 -2.21 -1.42
C ALA A 220 -2.81 -3.02 -0.65
N GLY A 221 -3.80 -2.35 -0.05
CA GLY A 221 -4.87 -3.00 0.71
C GLY A 221 -5.77 -3.91 -0.13
N ALA A 222 -5.98 -3.62 -1.41
CA ALA A 222 -6.74 -4.48 -2.32
C ALA A 222 -6.06 -5.83 -2.58
N HIS A 223 -4.75 -5.91 -2.32
CA HIS A 223 -3.91 -7.10 -2.43
C HIS A 223 -3.51 -7.66 -1.04
N GLY A 224 -4.21 -7.29 0.03
CA GLY A 224 -3.99 -7.86 1.37
C GLY A 224 -2.78 -7.32 2.14
N TRP A 225 -2.19 -6.20 1.69
CA TRP A 225 -1.04 -5.54 2.32
C TRP A 225 -1.45 -4.28 3.09
N LEU A 226 -1.00 -4.16 4.34
CA LEU A 226 -1.18 -3.00 5.20
C LEU A 226 0.08 -2.13 5.21
N LEU A 227 -0.07 -0.81 5.10
CA LEU A 227 0.99 0.11 5.54
C LEU A 227 1.09 0.01 7.07
N ARG A 228 2.18 -0.58 7.59
CA ARG A 228 2.20 -1.10 8.96
C ARG A 228 2.42 -0.03 10.04
N TYR A 229 3.22 1.00 9.74
CA TYR A 229 3.67 1.99 10.70
C TYR A 229 3.36 3.41 10.19
N THR A 230 2.23 3.97 10.62
CA THR A 230 1.79 5.32 10.26
C THR A 230 2.23 6.35 11.31
N GLU A 231 2.21 7.64 10.95
CA GLU A 231 2.43 8.76 11.90
C GLU A 231 1.40 8.77 13.02
N ALA A 232 0.14 8.41 12.74
CA ALA A 232 -0.95 8.44 13.72
C ALA A 232 -0.85 7.32 14.77
N ASP A 233 -0.24 6.18 14.41
CA ASP A 233 -0.33 4.94 15.17
C ASP A 233 0.93 4.59 15.97
N GLN A 234 1.96 5.46 15.97
CA GLN A 234 3.25 5.22 16.64
C GLN A 234 3.13 4.81 18.12
N ALA A 235 2.16 5.38 18.84
CA ALA A 235 1.91 5.07 20.25
C ALA A 235 1.33 3.65 20.47
N VAL A 236 0.73 3.07 19.44
CA VAL A 236 0.10 1.75 19.44
C VAL A 236 1.04 0.68 18.88
N THR A 237 1.70 0.95 17.75
CA THR A 237 2.64 0.01 17.12
C THR A 237 4.00 -0.02 17.81
N GLY A 238 4.40 1.11 18.42
CA GLY A 238 5.69 1.29 19.08
C GLY A 238 6.83 1.69 18.15
N TYR A 239 6.59 1.86 16.85
CA TYR A 239 7.59 2.24 15.85
C TYR A 239 7.32 3.64 15.31
N ASN A 240 8.38 4.30 14.84
CA ASN A 240 8.29 5.53 14.06
C ASN A 240 7.58 5.27 12.70
N PRO A 241 7.20 6.31 11.93
CA PRO A 241 6.52 6.12 10.65
C PRO A 241 7.46 5.54 9.60
N GLU A 242 7.01 4.50 8.91
CA GLU A 242 7.79 3.79 7.89
C GLU A 242 6.92 3.60 6.64
N PRO A 243 6.77 4.64 5.78
CA PRO A 243 5.92 4.57 4.58
C PRO A 243 6.33 3.50 3.56
N TRP A 244 7.47 2.84 3.76
CA TRP A 244 8.00 1.76 2.93
C TRP A 244 7.67 0.35 3.44
N HIS A 245 7.30 0.17 4.72
CA HIS A 245 7.10 -1.15 5.34
C HIS A 245 5.65 -1.59 5.19
N PHE A 246 5.44 -2.65 4.40
CA PHE A 246 4.12 -3.24 4.18
C PHE A 246 4.03 -4.66 4.76
N ARG A 247 2.95 -4.90 5.50
CA ARG A 247 2.65 -6.16 6.18
C ARG A 247 1.46 -6.86 5.52
N TRP A 248 1.68 -8.06 4.98
CA TRP A 248 0.61 -8.89 4.44
C TRP A 248 -0.17 -9.62 5.54
N VAL A 249 -1.49 -9.65 5.38
CA VAL A 249 -2.44 -10.36 6.23
C VAL A 249 -3.61 -11.00 5.46
N GLY A 250 -3.60 -10.87 4.13
CA GLY A 250 -4.68 -11.32 3.24
C GLY A 250 -5.83 -10.29 3.11
N VAL A 251 -6.45 -10.27 1.93
CA VAL A 251 -7.47 -9.28 1.54
C VAL A 251 -8.65 -9.23 2.52
N GLU A 252 -9.09 -10.37 3.05
CA GLU A 252 -10.24 -10.45 3.96
C GLU A 252 -10.00 -9.69 5.28
N LEU A 253 -8.78 -9.79 5.86
CA LEU A 253 -8.48 -9.06 7.10
C LEU A 253 -8.36 -7.56 6.84
N VAL A 254 -7.72 -7.14 5.73
CA VAL A 254 -7.64 -5.72 5.36
C VAL A 254 -9.05 -5.13 5.20
N ALA A 255 -9.95 -5.83 4.49
CA ALA A 255 -11.32 -5.39 4.32
C ALA A 255 -12.08 -5.30 5.66
N ALA A 256 -11.86 -6.24 6.57
CA ALA A 256 -12.47 -6.23 7.90
C ALA A 256 -11.94 -5.10 8.80
N MET A 257 -10.63 -4.82 8.75
CA MET A 257 -10.00 -3.69 9.45
C MET A 257 -10.50 -2.35 8.93
N ALA A 258 -10.61 -2.19 7.61
CA ALA A 258 -11.15 -0.99 6.97
C ALA A 258 -12.64 -0.78 7.34
N ALA A 259 -13.45 -1.83 7.31
CA ALA A 259 -14.86 -1.77 7.72
C ALA A 259 -15.05 -1.48 9.22
N ALA A 260 -14.10 -1.89 10.07
CA ALA A 260 -14.09 -1.60 11.49
C ALA A 260 -13.51 -0.21 11.84
N GLY A 261 -12.84 0.47 10.91
CA GLY A 261 -12.15 1.74 11.15
C GLY A 261 -10.92 1.61 12.06
N THR A 262 -10.28 0.44 12.11
CA THR A 262 -9.12 0.14 12.96
C THR A 262 -7.85 0.03 12.11
N PRO A 263 -6.94 1.03 12.12
CA PRO A 263 -5.76 1.03 11.25
C PRO A 263 -4.70 0.00 11.63
N THR A 264 -4.62 -0.44 12.90
CA THR A 264 -3.58 -1.35 13.38
C THR A 264 -4.09 -2.75 13.71
N LEU A 265 -3.20 -3.74 13.57
CA LEU A 265 -3.44 -5.12 14.01
C LEU A 265 -3.66 -5.18 15.54
N GLU A 266 -2.89 -4.40 16.29
CA GLU A 266 -3.01 -4.23 17.73
C GLU A 266 -4.44 -3.84 18.15
N GLN A 267 -5.00 -2.78 17.55
CA GLN A 267 -6.38 -2.34 17.84
C GLN A 267 -7.44 -3.33 17.35
N PHE A 268 -7.26 -3.92 16.16
CA PHE A 268 -8.27 -4.83 15.60
C PHE A 268 -8.40 -6.13 16.42
N PHE A 269 -7.28 -6.71 16.85
CA PHE A 269 -7.27 -7.93 17.67
C PHE A 269 -7.34 -7.66 19.18
N GLY A 270 -7.11 -6.42 19.63
CA GLY A 270 -7.10 -6.07 21.05
C GLY A 270 -5.86 -6.57 21.79
N VAL A 271 -4.73 -6.70 21.09
CA VAL A 271 -3.44 -7.14 21.65
C VAL A 271 -2.57 -5.95 22.01
N SER A 272 -1.66 -6.11 22.98
CA SER A 272 -0.75 -5.05 23.40
C SER A 272 0.27 -4.67 22.31
N GLY A 273 0.76 -3.44 22.40
CA GLY A 273 1.86 -2.89 21.61
C GLY A 273 2.50 -1.73 22.36
N GLY A 274 3.06 -0.77 21.64
CA GLY A 274 3.68 0.43 22.22
C GLY A 274 5.22 0.41 22.21
N PRO A 275 5.86 1.51 22.66
CA PRO A 275 7.25 1.82 22.34
C PRO A 275 8.29 0.99 23.12
N ASP A 276 7.89 0.37 24.23
CA ASP A 276 8.75 -0.38 25.13
C ASP A 276 8.69 -1.89 24.84
N TYR A 277 9.79 -2.59 25.13
CA TYR A 277 9.84 -4.05 25.08
C TYR A 277 9.35 -4.64 26.41
N ALA A 278 8.65 -5.78 26.33
CA ALA A 278 8.23 -6.57 27.49
C ALA A 278 9.40 -7.31 28.17
#